data_AF-A0A7S3CPC5-F1
#
_entry.id   AF-A0A7S3CPC5-F1
#
_cell.length_a   1.000
_cell.length_b   1.000
_cell.length_c   1.000
_cell.angle_alpha   90.00
_cell.angle_beta   90.00
_cell.angle_gamma   90.00
#
_symmetry.space_group_name_H-M   'P 1'
#
loop_
_entity.id
_entity.type
_entity.pdbx_description
1 polymer ?
#
loop_
_entity_poly.entity_id
_entity_poly.type
_entity_poly.pdbx_seq_one_letter_code
_entity_poly.pdbx_strand_id
1 'polypeptide(L)'
;MELEAQIVKGELKLPRDIDQQTRDLLQCIFSVDPNMRISINEVMKKSYFKETNWEQVRAKKFDPDDVPYKPNPNKYRYLLQNKYPEMTNLDSSQAPPGGPQAPGAQPPNSEALFSSPKKSLLGDFTILKVNKEFDNF
;
A
#
# COMPACT_ATOMS: atom_id res chain seq x y z
N MET A 1 17.14 -14.99 5.58
CA MET A 1 17.89 -15.07 4.32
C MET A 1 17.24 -15.96 3.25
N GLU A 2 16.24 -16.78 3.58
CA GLU A 2 15.66 -17.73 2.63
C GLU A 2 14.97 -17.05 1.43
N LEU A 3 14.27 -15.93 1.67
CA LEU A 3 13.56 -15.20 0.63
C LEU A 3 14.51 -14.53 -0.37
N GLU A 4 15.56 -13.84 0.09
CA GLU A 4 16.50 -13.23 -0.87
C GLU A 4 17.25 -14.29 -1.68
N ALA A 5 17.57 -15.44 -1.07
CA ALA A 5 18.19 -16.55 -1.79
C ALA A 5 17.26 -17.08 -2.89
N GLN A 6 15.96 -17.17 -2.62
CA GLN A 6 14.95 -17.57 -3.62
C GLN A 6 14.84 -16.57 -4.78
N ILE A 7 14.91 -15.27 -4.49
CA ILE A 7 14.88 -14.19 -5.50
C ILE A 7 16.14 -14.26 -6.37
N VAL A 8 17.32 -14.40 -5.78
CA VAL A 8 18.59 -14.52 -6.51
C VAL A 8 18.62 -15.78 -7.38
N LYS A 9 18.01 -16.87 -6.92
CA LYS A 9 17.88 -18.12 -7.69
C LYS A 9 16.86 -18.02 -8.84
N GLY A 10 15.97 -17.02 -8.83
CA GLY A 10 14.95 -16.84 -9.86
C GLY A 10 13.85 -17.89 -9.84
N GLU A 11 13.58 -18.52 -8.69
CA GLU A 11 12.56 -19.56 -8.59
C GLU A 11 11.15 -18.95 -8.60
N LEU A 12 10.57 -18.83 -9.79
CA LEU A 12 9.20 -18.39 -9.98
C LEU A 12 8.24 -19.59 -10.02
N LYS A 13 7.32 -19.66 -9.05
CA LYS A 13 6.23 -20.64 -9.02
C LYS A 13 4.93 -19.96 -9.44
N LEU A 14 4.47 -20.24 -10.66
CA LEU A 14 3.21 -19.70 -11.18
C LEU A 14 2.06 -20.70 -10.99
N PRO A 15 0.85 -20.26 -10.57
CA PRO A 15 -0.33 -21.12 -10.47
C PRO A 15 -0.67 -21.81 -11.79
N ARG A 16 -1.39 -22.92 -11.78
CA ARG A 16 -1.77 -23.63 -13.02
C ARG A 16 -2.88 -22.92 -13.78
N ASP A 17 -3.68 -22.10 -13.10
CA ASP A 17 -4.91 -21.53 -13.65
C ASP A 17 -4.71 -20.24 -14.45
N ILE A 18 -3.47 -19.73 -14.51
CA ILE A 18 -3.18 -18.51 -15.28
C ILE A 18 -3.10 -18.82 -16.79
N ASP A 19 -3.60 -17.89 -17.59
CA ASP A 19 -3.52 -17.94 -19.05
C ASP A 19 -2.06 -17.97 -19.54
N GLN A 20 -1.83 -18.60 -20.68
CA GLN A 20 -0.50 -18.73 -21.26
C GLN A 20 0.11 -17.37 -21.57
N GLN A 21 -0.67 -16.41 -22.07
CA GLN A 21 -0.16 -15.08 -22.41
C GLN A 21 0.31 -14.32 -21.16
N THR A 22 -0.41 -14.48 -20.05
CA THR A 22 -0.01 -13.95 -18.74
C THR A 22 1.26 -14.63 -18.25
N ARG A 23 1.34 -15.96 -18.38
CA ARG A 23 2.51 -16.75 -17.96
C ARG A 23 3.77 -16.32 -18.70
N ASP A 24 3.68 -16.14 -20.02
CA ASP A 24 4.77 -15.68 -20.87
C ASP A 24 5.22 -14.25 -20.51
N LEU A 25 4.26 -13.35 -20.26
CA LEU A 25 4.57 -11.98 -19.83
C LEU A 25 5.33 -11.97 -18.49
N LEU A 26 4.86 -12.71 -17.50
CA LEU A 26 5.48 -12.77 -16.17
C LEU A 26 6.89 -13.35 -16.23
N GLN A 27 7.13 -14.37 -17.07
CA GLN A 27 8.48 -14.93 -17.26
C GLN A 27 9.45 -13.90 -17.84
N CYS A 28 9.02 -13.08 -18.81
CA CYS A 28 9.85 -12.02 -19.37
C CYS A 28 10.16 -10.90 -18.36
N ILE A 29 9.20 -10.58 -17.47
CA ILE A 29 9.37 -9.54 -16.44
C ILE A 29 10.30 -10.02 -15.32
N PHE A 30 10.12 -11.27 -14.86
CA PHE A 30 10.87 -11.84 -13.75
C PHE A 30 12.18 -12.51 -14.17
N SER A 31 12.76 -12.11 -15.30
CA SER A 31 14.12 -12.50 -15.67
C SER A 31 15.13 -11.98 -14.64
N VAL A 32 15.95 -12.90 -14.11
CA VAL A 32 16.99 -12.61 -13.11
C VAL A 32 18.04 -11.66 -13.69
N ASP A 33 18.50 -11.93 -14.92
CA ASP A 33 19.41 -11.05 -15.64
C ASP A 33 18.69 -9.78 -16.10
N PRO A 34 19.11 -8.58 -15.65
CA PRO A 34 18.54 -7.31 -16.07
C PRO A 34 18.66 -7.05 -17.57
N ASN A 35 19.72 -7.54 -18.22
CA ASN A 35 19.96 -7.29 -19.66
C ASN A 35 19.03 -8.13 -20.55
N MET A 36 18.62 -9.30 -20.05
CA MET A 36 17.65 -10.18 -20.72
C MET A 36 16.20 -9.84 -20.33
N ARG A 37 16.01 -8.89 -19.41
CA ARG A 37 14.68 -8.47 -18.97
C ARG A 37 14.01 -7.61 -20.04
N ILE A 38 12.72 -7.84 -20.23
CA ILE A 38 11.91 -7.13 -21.21
C ILE A 38 11.90 -5.61 -20.97
N SER A 39 12.03 -4.84 -22.05
CA SER A 39 11.92 -3.38 -22.00
C SER A 39 10.45 -2.92 -22.05
N ILE A 40 10.17 -1.69 -21.59
CA ILE A 40 8.80 -1.13 -21.58
C ILE A 40 8.18 -1.14 -23.00
N ASN A 41 8.96 -0.78 -24.01
CA ASN A 41 8.50 -0.75 -25.40
C ASN A 41 8.10 -2.14 -25.93
N GLU A 42 8.73 -3.20 -25.40
CA GLU A 42 8.40 -4.58 -25.73
C GLU A 42 7.20 -5.09 -24.91
N VAL A 43 7.09 -4.69 -23.64
CA VAL A 43 5.92 -5.00 -22.79
C VAL A 43 4.64 -4.53 -23.48
N MET A 44 4.63 -3.30 -24.00
CA MET A 44 3.46 -2.72 -24.68
C MET A 44 3.03 -3.49 -25.94
N LYS A 45 3.93 -4.30 -26.53
CA LYS A 45 3.70 -5.09 -27.75
C LYS A 45 3.31 -6.55 -27.46
N LYS A 46 3.31 -6.98 -26.20
CA LYS A 46 2.97 -8.36 -25.83
C LYS A 46 1.51 -8.68 -26.11
N SER A 47 1.23 -9.94 -26.44
CA SER A 47 -0.12 -10.47 -26.72
C SER A 47 -1.11 -10.23 -25.58
N TYR A 48 -0.62 -10.23 -24.33
CA TYR A 48 -1.40 -9.88 -23.15
C TYR A 48 -2.10 -8.51 -23.28
N PHE A 49 -1.49 -7.54 -23.97
CA PHE A 49 -2.04 -6.19 -24.18
C PHE A 49 -2.64 -5.99 -25.58
N LYS A 50 -2.95 -7.07 -26.33
CA LYS A 50 -3.46 -6.97 -27.71
C LYS A 50 -4.73 -6.11 -27.85
N GLU A 51 -5.56 -6.07 -26.80
CA GLU A 51 -6.85 -5.34 -26.78
C GLU A 51 -6.68 -3.94 -26.17
N THR A 52 -5.48 -3.57 -25.72
CA THR A 52 -5.23 -2.31 -25.02
C THR A 52 -4.80 -1.20 -25.99
N ASN A 53 -5.61 -0.14 -26.08
CA ASN A 53 -5.23 1.08 -26.77
C ASN A 53 -4.42 2.01 -25.84
N TRP A 54 -3.10 2.00 -25.98
CA TRP A 54 -2.20 2.79 -25.13
C TRP A 54 -2.37 4.31 -25.26
N GLU A 55 -2.89 4.83 -26.37
CA GLU A 55 -3.18 6.26 -26.52
C GLU A 55 -4.39 6.68 -25.71
N GLN A 56 -5.45 5.87 -25.76
CA GLN A 56 -6.65 6.05 -24.92
C GLN A 56 -6.31 5.95 -23.43
N VAL A 57 -5.46 4.99 -23.06
CA VAL A 57 -4.96 4.83 -21.68
C VAL A 57 -4.24 6.08 -21.21
N ARG A 58 -3.32 6.63 -22.02
CA ARG A 58 -2.60 7.87 -21.68
C ARG A 58 -3.55 9.07 -21.60
N ALA A 59 -4.54 9.14 -22.49
CA ALA A 59 -5.52 10.22 -22.51
C ALA A 59 -6.61 10.08 -21.43
N LYS A 60 -6.64 8.97 -20.67
CA LYS A 60 -7.71 8.62 -19.71
C LYS A 60 -9.09 8.64 -20.36
N LYS A 61 -9.17 8.28 -21.64
CA LYS A 61 -10.41 8.24 -22.42
C LYS A 61 -10.81 6.78 -22.55
N PHE A 62 -11.73 6.35 -21.70
CA PHE A 62 -12.31 5.01 -21.74
C PHE A 62 -13.82 5.14 -21.71
N ASP A 63 -14.49 4.22 -22.39
CA ASP A 63 -15.93 4.12 -22.30
C ASP A 63 -16.32 3.61 -20.91
N PRO A 64 -17.36 4.17 -20.27
CA PRO A 64 -17.75 3.79 -18.91
C PRO A 64 -18.05 2.30 -18.74
N ASP A 65 -18.49 1.65 -19.82
CA ASP A 65 -18.86 0.23 -19.85
C ASP A 65 -17.63 -0.70 -19.90
N ASP A 66 -16.48 -0.20 -20.39
CA ASP A 66 -15.23 -0.96 -20.45
C ASP A 66 -14.45 -0.94 -19.12
N VAL A 67 -14.90 -0.14 -18.15
CA VAL A 67 -14.23 -0.01 -16.85
C VAL A 67 -14.56 -1.24 -15.98
N PRO A 68 -13.59 -2.13 -15.69
CA PRO A 68 -13.89 -3.38 -14.99
C PRO A 68 -14.36 -3.16 -13.54
N TYR A 69 -13.95 -2.05 -12.94
CA TYR A 69 -14.29 -1.71 -11.57
C TYR A 69 -14.50 -0.22 -11.39
N LYS A 70 -15.70 0.15 -10.92
CA LYS A 70 -16.03 1.52 -10.54
C LYS A 70 -16.14 1.60 -9.01
N PRO A 71 -15.19 2.24 -8.31
CA PRO A 71 -15.25 2.36 -6.86
C PRO A 71 -16.48 3.16 -6.44
N ASN A 72 -17.20 2.68 -5.43
CA ASN A 72 -18.27 3.44 -4.81
C ASN A 72 -17.69 4.36 -3.72
N PRO A 73 -17.66 5.69 -3.93
CA PRO A 73 -17.04 6.63 -3.00
C PRO A 73 -17.77 6.70 -1.65
N ASN A 74 -19.03 6.27 -1.58
CA ASN A 74 -19.82 6.28 -0.36
C ASN A 74 -19.71 4.97 0.43
N LYS A 75 -19.26 3.87 -0.19
CA LYS A 75 -19.19 2.55 0.46
C LYS A 75 -18.34 2.59 1.73
N TYR A 76 -17.22 3.31 1.70
CA TYR A 76 -16.26 3.38 2.81
C TYR A 76 -16.24 4.75 3.49
N ARG A 77 -17.29 5.57 3.32
CA ARG A 77 -17.34 6.93 3.91
C ARG A 77 -17.24 6.90 5.44
N TYR A 78 -17.70 5.81 6.07
CA TYR A 78 -17.56 5.58 7.50
C TYR A 78 -16.10 5.38 7.95
N LEU A 79 -15.20 4.86 7.10
CA LEU A 79 -13.77 4.75 7.42
C LEU A 79 -13.10 6.11 7.52
N LEU A 80 -13.63 7.11 6.79
CA LEU A 80 -13.14 8.49 6.83
C LEU A 80 -13.67 9.28 8.04
N GLN A 81 -14.59 8.69 8.81
CA GLN A 81 -15.12 9.31 10.04
C GLN A 81 -14.24 9.05 11.26
N ASN A 82 -13.26 8.14 11.15
CA ASN A 82 -12.31 7.87 12.22
C ASN A 82 -11.42 9.10 12.41
N LYS A 83 -11.65 9.81 13.50
CA LYS A 83 -10.73 10.84 13.99
C LYS A 83 -9.63 10.14 14.75
N TYR A 84 -8.47 9.99 14.13
CA TYR A 84 -7.27 9.57 14.83
C TYR A 84 -6.67 10.78 15.55
N PRO A 85 -6.14 10.63 16.77
CA PRO A 85 -5.27 11.66 17.33
C PRO A 85 -4.14 11.92 16.34
N GLU A 86 -3.77 13.18 16.13
CA GLU A 86 -2.61 13.52 15.32
C GLU A 86 -1.37 12.89 15.96
N MET A 87 -0.92 11.77 15.39
CA MET A 87 0.30 11.12 15.82
C MET A 87 1.45 11.77 15.06
N THR A 88 2.07 12.75 15.71
CA THR A 88 3.36 13.27 15.28
C THR A 88 4.46 12.54 16.05
N ASN A 89 5.39 11.92 15.33
CA ASN A 89 6.64 11.43 15.93
C ASN A 89 7.63 12.58 16.19
N LEU A 90 7.31 13.79 15.74
CA LEU A 90 8.09 14.99 16.03
C LEU A 90 7.67 15.50 17.39
N ASP A 91 8.51 15.23 18.39
CA ASP A 91 8.46 15.91 19.67
C ASP A 91 8.87 17.38 19.46
N SER A 92 7.90 18.28 19.41
CA SER A 92 8.14 19.72 19.30
C SER A 92 8.83 20.30 20.54
N SER A 93 9.04 19.52 21.60
CA SER A 93 9.85 19.91 22.75
C SER A 93 11.36 19.76 22.54
N GLN A 94 11.81 19.10 21.45
CA GLN A 94 13.23 18.97 21.09
C GLN A 94 13.66 19.95 19.97
N ALA A 95 12.99 21.09 19.84
CA ALA A 95 13.60 22.19 19.09
C ALA A 95 14.85 22.70 19.87
N PRO A 96 16.01 22.88 19.22
CA PRO A 96 17.21 23.40 19.88
C PRO A 96 16.89 24.74 20.58
N PRO A 97 17.38 24.98 21.82
CA PRO A 97 17.11 26.20 22.55
C PRO A 97 17.94 27.34 21.93
N GLY A 98 17.34 28.05 20.96
CA GLY A 98 17.94 29.20 20.29
C GLY A 98 17.07 30.46 20.28
N GLY A 99 16.01 30.51 21.08
CA GLY A 99 15.11 31.67 21.21
C GLY A 99 15.03 32.20 22.65
N PRO A 100 14.77 33.50 22.87
CA PRO A 100 14.86 34.12 24.19
C PRO A 100 13.83 33.52 25.18
N GLN A 101 14.30 33.08 26.34
CA GLN A 101 13.46 32.57 27.44
C GLN A 101 12.53 33.67 27.97
N ALA A 102 11.22 33.37 28.01
CA ALA A 102 10.30 34.08 28.89
C ALA A 102 10.37 33.43 30.30
N PRO A 103 10.42 34.22 31.39
CA PRO A 103 10.68 33.69 32.72
C PRO A 103 9.40 33.17 33.38
N GLY A 104 9.40 31.91 33.80
CA GLY A 104 8.49 31.41 34.83
C GLY A 104 7.86 30.05 34.54
N ALA A 105 8.52 28.97 34.96
CA ALA A 105 7.83 27.73 35.36
C ALA A 105 8.76 26.87 36.24
N GLN A 106 8.32 26.57 37.47
CA GLN A 106 8.89 25.55 38.35
C GLN A 106 8.50 24.13 37.87
N PRO A 107 9.32 23.08 38.09
CA PRO A 107 8.88 21.66 38.07
C PRO A 107 8.25 21.30 39.44
N PRO A 108 7.44 20.23 39.64
CA PRO A 108 7.62 18.84 39.18
C PRO A 108 6.27 18.19 38.71
N ASN A 109 6.13 16.96 38.23
CA ASN A 109 6.47 15.70 38.87
C ASN A 109 6.38 14.54 37.86
N SER A 110 7.40 13.71 37.88
CA SER A 110 7.57 12.48 37.10
C SER A 110 6.76 11.35 37.72
N GLU A 111 5.63 10.95 37.12
CA GLU A 111 5.01 9.63 37.35
C GLU A 111 3.84 9.40 36.37
N ALA A 112 4.14 8.94 35.16
CA ALA A 112 3.16 8.27 34.30
C ALA A 112 3.88 7.27 33.39
N LEU A 113 4.41 6.24 34.04
CA LEU A 113 4.82 4.99 33.39
C LEU A 113 3.63 4.42 32.60
N PHE A 114 3.79 4.36 31.28
CA PHE A 114 3.15 3.42 30.35
C PHE A 114 1.79 2.85 30.77
N SER A 115 0.71 3.64 30.69
CA SER A 115 -0.63 3.05 30.65
C SER A 115 -0.96 2.67 29.20
N SER A 116 -1.03 1.36 28.92
CA SER A 116 -1.60 0.86 27.67
C SER A 116 -3.00 1.45 27.47
N PRO A 117 -3.36 1.94 26.27
CA PRO A 117 -4.68 2.50 26.03
C PRO A 117 -5.75 1.48 26.42
N LYS A 118 -6.66 1.87 27.32
CA LYS A 118 -7.77 1.03 27.77
C LYS A 118 -8.49 0.46 26.54
N LYS A 119 -8.55 -0.87 26.45
CA LYS A 119 -9.20 -1.65 25.41
C LYS A 119 -10.63 -1.13 25.22
N SER A 120 -10.85 -0.32 24.18
CA SER A 120 -12.18 0.16 23.81
C SER A 120 -12.83 -0.92 22.96
N LEU A 121 -13.79 -1.64 23.54
CA LEU A 121 -14.57 -2.71 22.89
C LEU A 121 -15.13 -2.32 21.50
N LEU A 122 -15.29 -1.01 21.26
CA LEU A 122 -15.88 -0.47 20.04
C LEU A 122 -14.89 -0.41 18.87
N GLY A 123 -13.59 -0.27 19.14
CA GLY A 123 -12.53 -0.32 18.12
C GLY A 123 -12.33 -1.72 17.57
N ASP A 124 -12.43 -2.73 18.45
CA ASP A 124 -12.24 -4.13 18.12
C ASP A 124 -13.28 -4.64 17.11
N PHE A 125 -14.54 -4.20 17.22
CA PHE A 125 -15.60 -4.60 16.30
C PHE A 125 -15.40 -4.08 14.88
N THR A 126 -14.83 -2.88 14.75
CA THR A 126 -14.54 -2.27 13.44
C THR A 126 -13.37 -3.00 12.77
N ILE A 127 -12.32 -3.32 13.53
CA ILE A 127 -11.16 -4.07 13.03
C ILE A 127 -11.54 -5.50 12.65
N LEU A 128 -12.35 -6.19 13.48
CA LEU A 128 -12.88 -7.52 13.17
C LEU A 128 -13.68 -7.56 11.86
N LYS A 129 -14.47 -6.52 11.60
CA LYS A 129 -15.29 -6.43 10.38
C LYS A 129 -14.45 -6.15 9.14
N VAL A 130 -13.41 -5.33 9.27
CA VAL A 130 -12.43 -5.09 8.21
C VAL A 130 -11.69 -6.39 7.87
N ASN A 131 -11.14 -7.09 8.88
CA ASN A 131 -10.39 -8.33 8.65
C ASN A 131 -11.26 -9.42 8.00
N LYS A 132 -12.52 -9.57 8.43
CA LYS A 132 -13.45 -10.55 7.85
C LYS A 132 -13.81 -10.27 6.39
N GLU A 133 -13.79 -9.01 5.95
CA GLU A 133 -14.02 -8.66 4.55
C GLU A 133 -12.79 -9.01 3.69
N PHE A 134 -11.59 -8.98 4.27
CA PHE A 134 -10.34 -9.38 3.60
C PHE A 134 -10.14 -10.90 3.53
N ASP A 135 -10.70 -11.67 4.47
CA ASP A 135 -10.64 -13.15 4.47
C ASP A 135 -11.49 -13.81 3.34
N ASN A 136 -12.35 -13.04 2.67
CA ASN A 136 -13.21 -13.52 1.58
C ASN A 136 -12.67 -13.18 0.17
N PHE A 137 -11.42 -12.73 0.07
CA PHE A 137 -10.67 -12.59 -1.19
C PHE A 137 -9.69 -13.73 -1.37
#